data_AF-A0A077EIJ1-F1
#
_entry.id   AF-A0A077EIJ1-F1
#
_cell.length_a   1.000
_cell.length_b   1.000
_cell.length_c   1.000
_cell.angle_alpha   90.00
_cell.angle_beta   90.00
_cell.angle_gamma   90.00
#
_symmetry.space_group_name_H-M   'P 1'
#
loop_
_entity.id
_entity.type
_entity.pdbx_description
1 polymer ?
#
loop_
_entity_poly.entity_id
_entity_poly.type
_entity_poly.pdbx_seq_one_letter_code
_entity_poly.pdbx_strand_id
1 'polypeptide(L)' 'MASVNLHLKPFFAFADFEGHNCLFFFLGDGDNPPVYGYDESKIYTNDKGEEVYYKRTDNSFSECIDSFVNYSLKNK' A
#
# COMPACT_ATOMS: atom_id res chain seq x y z
N MET A 1 13.40 18.74 -1.71
CA MET A 1 12.67 17.52 -1.31
C MET A 1 11.65 17.27 -2.41
N ALA A 2 11.86 16.23 -3.21
CA ALA A 2 10.89 15.85 -4.24
C ALA A 2 9.61 15.45 -3.50
N SER A 3 8.57 16.25 -3.65
CA SER A 3 7.23 15.91 -3.16
C SER A 3 6.88 14.54 -3.68
N VAL A 4 6.92 13.53 -2.81
CA VAL A 4 6.44 12.19 -3.12
C VAL A 4 5.00 12.39 -3.62
N ASN A 5 4.69 11.94 -4.84
CA ASN A 5 3.41 12.17 -5.53
C ASN A 5 2.15 11.65 -4.80
N LEU A 6 2.25 11.26 -3.53
CA LEU A 6 1.16 11.00 -2.59
C LEU A 6 0.25 12.22 -2.35
N HIS A 7 0.69 13.44 -2.67
CA HIS A 7 -0.12 14.66 -2.48
C HIS A 7 -1.27 14.83 -3.48
N LEU A 8 -1.34 14.00 -4.53
CA LEU A 8 -2.34 14.17 -5.60
C LEU A 8 -3.69 13.50 -5.30
N LYS A 9 -3.75 12.56 -4.33
CA LYS A 9 -4.97 11.83 -4.00
C LYS A 9 -5.06 11.51 -2.51
N PRO A 10 -6.20 11.77 -1.84
CA PRO A 10 -6.38 11.41 -0.44
C PRO A 10 -6.21 9.90 -0.24
N PHE A 11 -5.58 9.50 0.86
CA PHE A 11 -5.33 8.10 1.19
C PHE A 11 -5.54 7.83 2.69
N PHE A 12 -5.75 6.57 3.04
CA PHE A 12 -5.83 6.10 4.41
C PHE A 12 -4.72 5.08 4.68
N ALA A 13 -3.86 5.34 5.65
CA ALA A 13 -2.78 4.46 6.07
C ALA A 13 -3.15 3.72 7.36
N PHE A 14 -2.86 2.42 7.46
CA PHE A 14 -3.48 1.58 8.49
C PHE A 14 -2.61 0.48 9.10
N ALA A 15 -1.42 0.19 8.59
CA ALA A 15 -0.53 -0.81 9.18
C ALA A 15 0.94 -0.56 8.85
N ASP A 16 1.83 -1.02 9.73
CA ASP A 16 3.25 -1.29 9.45
C ASP A 16 3.38 -2.81 9.28
N PHE A 17 3.93 -3.27 8.16
CA PHE A 17 3.93 -4.69 7.81
C PHE A 17 5.11 -5.08 6.90
N GLU A 18 5.86 -6.12 7.29
CA GLU A 18 6.92 -6.79 6.52
C GLU A 18 7.80 -5.89 5.64
N GLY A 19 8.57 -4.98 6.26
CA GLY A 19 9.56 -4.16 5.54
C GLY A 19 8.95 -3.06 4.67
N HIS A 20 7.65 -2.79 4.82
CA HIS A 20 7.00 -1.58 4.37
C HIS A 20 6.86 -0.61 5.54
N ASN A 21 7.23 0.65 5.32
CA ASN A 21 7.08 1.71 6.31
C ASN A 21 5.60 1.96 6.65
N CYS A 22 4.70 1.78 5.68
CA CYS A 22 3.26 1.67 5.94
C CYS A 22 2.50 1.02 4.78
N LEU A 23 1.33 0.48 5.09
CA LEU A 23 0.30 0.08 4.13
C LEU A 23 -0.82 1.12 4.08
N PHE A 24 -1.34 1.36 2.88
CA PHE A 24 -2.39 2.33 2.64
C PHE A 24 -3.24 1.97 1.42
N PHE A 25 -4.41 2.61 1.30
CA PHE A 25 -5.21 2.63 0.08
C PHE A 25 -5.66 4.06 -0.23
N PHE A 26 -5.94 4.35 -1.50
CA PHE A 26 -6.47 5.67 -1.91
C PHE A 26 -7.97 5.75 -1.65
N LEU A 27 -8.42 6.92 -1.17
CA LEU A 27 -9.83 7.20 -0.98
C LEU A 27 -10.52 7.41 -2.34
N GLY A 28 -11.73 6.87 -2.47
CA GLY A 28 -12.54 6.98 -3.68
C GLY A 28 -12.23 5.94 -4.77
N ASP A 29 -11.37 4.94 -4.51
CA ASP A 29 -11.08 3.83 -5.44
C ASP A 29 -12.05 2.63 -5.30
N GLY A 30 -13.34 2.94 -5.15
CA GLY A 30 -14.40 1.96 -5.00
C GLY A 30 -14.53 1.37 -3.59
N ASP A 31 -15.46 0.44 -3.43
CA ASP A 31 -15.84 -0.13 -2.13
C ASP A 31 -14.80 -1.07 -1.54
N ASN A 32 -13.91 -1.63 -2.39
CA ASN A 32 -12.87 -2.57 -1.98
C ASN A 32 -11.55 -2.24 -2.72
N PRO A 33 -10.87 -1.16 -2.33
CA PRO A 33 -9.76 -0.61 -3.08
C PRO A 33 -8.49 -1.49 -2.98
N PRO A 34 -7.57 -1.38 -3.95
CA PRO A 34 -6.25 -2.02 -3.86
C PRO A 34 -5.41 -1.43 -2.72
N VAL A 35 -4.50 -2.24 -2.17
CA VAL A 35 -3.58 -1.85 -1.09
C VAL A 35 -2.18 -1.65 -1.65
N TYR A 36 -1.50 -0.63 -1.12
CA TYR A 36 -0.15 -0.25 -1.48
C TYR A 36 0.74 -0.23 -0.24
N GLY A 37 1.98 -0.66 -0.42
CA GLY A 37 3.04 -0.52 0.58
C GLY A 37 3.97 0.62 0.22
N TYR A 38 4.18 1.53 1.16
CA TYR A 38 5.16 2.60 1.11
C TYR A 38 6.51 2.11 1.64
N ASP A 39 7.59 2.46 0.94
CA ASP A 39 8.97 2.16 1.33
C ASP A 39 9.86 3.30 0.83
N GLU A 40 10.30 4.17 1.75
CA GLU A 40 11.14 5.32 1.41
C GLU A 40 12.55 4.93 0.92
N SER A 41 12.98 3.70 1.21
CA SER A 41 14.30 3.17 0.82
C SER A 41 14.32 2.64 -0.61
N LYS A 42 13.16 2.48 -1.26
CA LYS A 42 13.02 1.89 -2.59
C LYS A 42 12.27 2.81 -3.54
N ILE A 43 12.81 2.95 -4.75
CA ILE A 43 12.18 3.65 -5.86
C ILE A 43 11.59 2.62 -6.82
N TYR A 44 10.32 2.78 -7.15
CA TYR A 44 9.57 2.00 -8.12
C TYR A 44 9.19 2.87 -9.30
N THR A 45 8.93 2.26 -10.45
CA THR A 45 8.34 2.95 -11.61
C THR A 45 6.87 2.57 -11.73
N ASN A 46 5.98 3.55 -11.72
CA ASN A 46 4.54 3.30 -11.87
C ASN A 46 4.15 3.09 -13.35
N ASP A 47 2.88 2.77 -13.60
CA ASP A 47 2.35 2.53 -14.97
C ASP A 47 2.44 3.75 -15.90
N LYS A 48 2.69 4.95 -15.35
CA LYS A 48 2.91 6.19 -16.11
C LYS A 48 4.39 6.47 -16.39
N GLY A 49 5.28 5.60 -15.95
CA GLY A 49 6.73 5.78 -16.05
C GLY A 49 7.31 6.71 -14.98
N GLU A 50 6.55 7.07 -13.94
CA GLU A 50 6.99 7.97 -12.88
C GLU A 50 7.67 7.20 -11.74
N GLU A 51 8.71 7.79 -11.17
CA GLU A 51 9.36 7.26 -9.97
C GLU A 51 8.51 7.52 -8.72
N VAL A 52 8.19 6.45 -7.98
CA VAL A 52 7.35 6.47 -6.78
C VAL A 52 7.96 5.60 -5.67
N TYR A 53 7.63 5.92 -4.42
CA TYR A 53 8.12 5.18 -3.23
C TYR A 53 7.08 4.19 -2.69
N TYR A 54 6.14 3.76 -3.53
CA TYR A 54 5.12 2.80 -3.14
C TYR A 54 4.82 1.83 -4.27
N LYS A 55 4.41 0.62 -3.92
CA LYS A 55 3.96 -0.41 -4.87
C LYS A 55 2.68 -1.06 -4.37
N ARG A 56 1.86 -1.54 -5.30
CA ARG A 56 0.69 -2.35 -4.96
C ARG A 56 1.14 -3.66 -4.31
N THR A 57 0.53 -4.03 -3.19
CA THR A 57 0.79 -5.28 -2.48
C THR A 57 -0.36 -6.27 -2.69
N ASP A 58 -1.59 -5.78 -2.65
CA ASP A 58 -2.81 -6.58 -2.74
C ASP A 58 -3.81 -5.95 -3.70
N ASN A 59 -4.64 -6.77 -4.37
CA ASN A 59 -5.61 -6.26 -5.34
C ASN A 59 -6.85 -5.67 -4.67
N SER A 60 -7.09 -5.99 -3.40
CA SER A 60 -8.24 -5.51 -2.64
C SER A 60 -7.94 -5.43 -1.14
N PHE A 61 -8.65 -4.54 -0.44
CA PHE A 61 -8.53 -4.38 1.00
C PHE A 61 -8.94 -5.66 1.74
N SER A 62 -10.03 -6.33 1.31
CA SER A 62 -10.44 -7.59 1.91
C SER A 62 -9.37 -8.69 1.79
N GLU A 63 -8.73 -8.82 0.62
CA GLU A 63 -7.64 -9.79 0.40
C GLU A 63 -6.46 -9.52 1.36
N CYS A 64 -6.11 -8.25 1.56
CA CYS A 64 -5.07 -7.84 2.50
C CYS A 64 -5.42 -8.24 3.95
N ILE A 65 -6.65 -7.96 4.39
CA ILE A 65 -7.11 -8.33 5.73
C ILE A 65 -7.18 -9.85 5.91
N ASP A 66 -7.68 -10.59 4.92
CA ASP A 66 -7.72 -12.05 4.94
C ASP A 66 -6.30 -12.63 5.06
N SER A 67 -5.32 -12.03 4.37
CA SER A 67 -3.90 -12.40 4.49
C SER A 67 -3.38 -12.24 5.93
N PHE A 68 -3.67 -11.11 6.59
CA PHE A 68 -3.25 -10.88 7.98
C PHE A 68 -3.91 -11.84 8.97
N VAL A 69 -5.21 -12.09 8.80
CA VAL A 69 -5.93 -13.06 9.62
C VAL A 69 -5.30 -14.44 9.44
N ASN A 70 -5.07 -14.88 8.21
CA ASN A 70 -4.44 -16.16 7.91
C ASN A 70 -3.02 -16.26 8.47
N TYR A 71 -2.23 -15.20 8.35
CA TYR A 71 -0.88 -15.12 8.93
C TYR A 71 -0.92 -15.28 10.46
N SER A 72 -1.86 -14.61 11.13
CA SER A 72 -2.02 -14.68 12.58
C SER A 72 -2.42 -16.08 13.07
N LEU A 73 -3.19 -16.83 12.26
CA LEU A 73 -3.62 -18.18 12.58
C LEU A 73 -2.52 -19.23 12.38
N LYS A 74 -1.64 -19.03 11.39
CA LYS A 74 -0.54 -19.95 11.08
C LYS A 74 0.66 -19.81 12.02
N ASN A 75 0.83 -18.64 12.64
CA ASN A 75 1.93 -18.36 13.56
C ASN A 75 1.51 -18.48 15.04
N LYS A 76 0.55 -19.36 15.34
CA LYS A 76 0.22 -19.81 16.71
C LYS A 76 0.90 -21.14 17.00
#